data_AF-A0A524LL74-F1
#
_entry.id   AF-A0A524LL74-F1
#
_cell.length_a   1.000
_cell.length_b   1.000
_cell.length_c   1.000
_cell.angle_alpha   90.00
_cell.angle_beta   90.00
_cell.angle_gamma   90.00
#
_symmetry.space_group_name_H-M   'P 1'
#
loop_
_entity.id
_entity.type
_entity.pdbx_description
1 polymer ?
#
loop_
_entity_poly.entity_id
_entity_poly.type
_entity_poly.pdbx_seq_one_letter_code
_entity_poly.pdbx_strand_id
1 'polypeptide(L)' 'MRIKQAGFTLVELIMLTVYLATAIGWVWNIVKIVAAMSDPLAGMFILRCVGILVFPLGAVLGYL' A
#
# COMPACT_ATOMS: atom_id res chain seq x y z
N MET A 1 33.04 -4.21 28.13
CA MET A 1 31.73 -4.71 27.64
C MET A 1 31.43 -3.97 26.33
N ARG A 2 31.52 -4.64 25.17
CA ARG A 2 31.36 -4.00 23.85
C ARG A 2 29.88 -4.07 23.48
N ILE A 3 29.16 -2.95 23.52
CA ILE A 3 27.75 -2.89 23.11
C ILE A 3 27.69 -3.22 21.63
N LYS A 4 27.08 -4.35 21.27
CA LYS A 4 26.80 -4.71 19.87
C LYS A 4 25.68 -3.79 19.38
N GLN A 5 25.86 -3.16 18.23
CA GLN A 5 24.83 -2.31 17.63
C GLN A 5 23.57 -3.17 17.38
N ALA A 6 22.46 -2.81 18.02
CA ALA A 6 21.12 -3.36 17.77
C ALA A 6 20.42 -2.59 16.64
N GLY A 7 21.17 -2.27 15.58
CA GLY A 7 20.66 -1.52 14.42
C GLY A 7 20.08 -2.44 13.37
N PHE A 8 19.16 -1.92 12.56
CA PHE A 8 18.68 -2.62 11.37
C PHE A 8 19.78 -2.67 10.31
N THR A 9 19.92 -3.83 9.67
CA THR A 9 20.66 -3.98 8.42
C THR A 9 19.95 -3.22 7.30
N LEU A 10 20.70 -2.87 6.24
CA LEU A 10 20.14 -2.21 5.07
C LEU A 10 18.97 -3.00 4.45
N VAL A 11 19.08 -4.33 4.43
CA VAL A 11 18.05 -5.21 3.88
C VAL A 11 16.78 -5.17 4.72
N GLU A 12 16.90 -5.21 6.06
CA GLU A 12 15.75 -5.09 6.96
C GLU A 12 15.06 -3.73 6.82
N LEU A 13 15.84 -2.66 6.66
CA LEU A 13 15.30 -1.32 6.45
C LEU A 13 14.53 -1.23 5.12
N ILE A 14 15.08 -1.76 4.03
CA ILE A 14 14.41 -1.79 2.72
C ILE A 14 13.10 -2.59 2.81
N MET A 15 13.12 -3.77 3.43
CA MET A 15 11.93 -4.59 3.60
C MET A 15 10.86 -3.84 4.41
N LEU A 16 11.24 -3.21 5.51
CA LEU A 16 10.32 -2.40 6.32
C LEU A 16 9.71 -1.27 5.50
N THR A 17 10.51 -0.55 4.72
CA THR A 17 10.00 0.53 3.85
C THR A 17 9.02 0.01 2.81
N VAL A 18 9.30 -1.12 2.15
CA VAL A 18 8.40 -1.74 1.17
C VAL A 18 7.09 -2.17 1.83
N TYR A 19 7.14 -2.77 3.01
CA TYR A 19 5.93 -3.15 3.75
C TYR A 19 5.08 -1.93 4.12
N LEU A 20 5.70 -0.87 4.61
CA LEU A 20 5.00 0.37 4.96
C LEU A 20 4.40 1.04 3.72
N ALA A 21 5.14 1.14 2.62
CA ALA A 21 4.63 1.69 1.36
C ALA A 21 3.45 0.86 0.83
N THR A 22 3.53 -0.47 0.90
CA THR A 22 2.44 -1.34 0.45
C THR A 22 1.19 -1.13 1.31
N ALA A 23 1.35 -1.04 2.64
CA ALA A 23 0.23 -0.80 3.55
C ALA A 23 -0.41 0.59 3.32
N ILE A 24 0.40 1.64 3.20
CA ILE A 24 -0.06 3.01 2.95
C ILE A 24 -0.80 3.10 1.62
N GLY A 25 -0.20 2.56 0.55
CA GLY A 25 -0.82 2.51 -0.77
C GLY A 25 -2.17 1.79 -0.73
N TRP A 26 -2.24 0.65 -0.04
CA TRP A 26 -3.47 -0.13 0.01
C TRP A 26 -4.59 0.60 0.74
N VAL A 27 -4.28 1.27 1.87
CA VAL A 27 -5.25 2.14 2.57
C VAL A 27 -5.72 3.27 1.65
N TRP A 28 -4.80 3.90 0.92
CA TRP A 28 -5.14 4.99 0.00
C TRP A 28 -6.05 4.53 -1.15
N ASN A 29 -5.91 3.28 -1.62
CA ASN A 29 -6.82 2.68 -2.59
C ASN A 29 -8.24 2.57 -2.05
N ILE A 30 -8.42 2.19 -0.77
CA ILE A 30 -9.74 2.15 -0.12
C ILE A 30 -10.35 3.54 -0.03
N VAL A 31 -9.55 4.54 0.38
CA VAL A 31 -10.01 5.95 0.43
C VAL A 31 -10.50 6.41 -0.96
N LYS A 32 -9.77 6.08 -2.02
CA LYS A 32 -10.14 6.39 -3.40
C LYS A 32 -11.42 5.68 -3.87
N ILE A 33 -11.69 4.47 -3.39
CA ILE A 33 -12.96 3.77 -3.67
C ILE A 33 -14.12 4.53 -3.04
N VAL A 34 -13.99 4.91 -1.76
CA VAL A 34 -15.02 5.65 -1.03
C VAL A 34 -15.28 7.02 -1.68
N ALA A 35 -14.21 7.73 -2.07
CA ALA A 35 -14.32 9.02 -2.76
C ALA A 35 -14.98 8.89 -4.15
N ALA A 36 -14.78 7.78 -4.85
CA ALA A 36 -15.34 7.53 -6.17
C ALA A 36 -16.79 6.99 -6.13
N MET A 37 -17.38 6.74 -4.95
CA MET A 37 -18.76 6.24 -4.85
C MET A 37 -19.81 7.22 -5.39
N SER A 38 -19.49 8.52 -5.45
CA SER A 38 -20.37 9.53 -6.03
C SER A 38 -20.17 9.75 -7.54
N ASP A 39 -19.15 9.13 -8.14
CA ASP A 39 -18.83 9.28 -9.56
C ASP A 39 -19.45 8.17 -10.42
N PRO A 40 -19.68 8.40 -11.72
CA PRO A 40 -20.10 7.36 -12.65
C PRO A 40 -19.15 6.15 -12.60
N LEU A 41 -19.71 4.95 -12.62
CA LEU A 41 -18.97 3.70 -12.45
C LEU A 41 -17.90 3.54 -13.55
N ALA A 42 -16.67 3.97 -13.25
CA ALA A 42 -15.54 3.90 -14.16
C ALA A 42 -14.81 2.55 -14.01
N GLY A 43 -14.16 2.06 -15.08
CA GLY A 43 -13.36 0.82 -15.02
C GLY A 43 -12.30 0.82 -13.91
N MET A 44 -11.81 2.01 -13.52
CA MET A 44 -10.89 2.18 -12.39
C MET A 44 -11.53 1.79 -11.05
N PHE A 45 -12.82 2.05 -10.83
CA PHE A 45 -13.51 1.67 -9.59
C PHE A 45 -13.50 0.15 -9.40
N ILE A 46 -13.83 -0.60 -10.45
CA ILE A 46 -13.82 -2.08 -10.43
C ILE A 46 -12.41 -2.59 -10.14
N LEU A 47 -11.39 -2.02 -10.80
CA LEU A 47 -9.99 -2.40 -10.59
C LEU A 47 -9.55 -2.15 -9.14
N ARG A 48 -9.95 -1.01 -8.56
CA ARG A 48 -9.69 -0.68 -7.15
C ARG A 48 -10.37 -1.67 -6.20
N CYS A 49 -11.61 -2.11 -6.49
CA CYS A 49 -12.30 -3.14 -5.72
C CYS A 49 -11.54 -4.48 -5.75
N VAL A 50 -11.04 -4.91 -6.91
CA VAL A 50 -10.18 -6.11 -7.02
C VAL A 50 -8.88 -5.92 -6.22
N GLY A 51 -8.33 -4.70 -6.23
CA GLY A 51 -7.15 -4.33 -5.43
C GLY A 51 -7.33 -4.45 -3.92
N ILE A 52 -8.56 -4.46 -3.39
CA ILE A 52 -8.78 -4.77 -1.96
C ILE A 52 -8.36 -6.22 -1.66
N LEU A 53 -8.73 -7.16 -2.53
CA LEU A 53 -8.45 -8.60 -2.35
C LEU A 53 -6.99 -8.95 -2.69
N VAL A 54 -6.42 -8.25 -3.67
CA VAL A 54 -5.03 -8.42 -4.10
C VAL A 54 -4.18 -7.31 -3.52
N PHE A 55 -3.68 -7.52 -2.30
CA PHE A 55 -2.98 -6.51 -1.50
C PHE A 55 -1.89 -5.72 -2.25
N PRO A 56 -0.98 -6.36 -3.03
CA PRO A 56 0.04 -5.62 -3.79
C PRO A 56 -0.55 -4.76 -4.91
N LEU A 57 -1.60 -5.25 -5.57
CA LEU A 57 -2.28 -4.52 -6.64
C LEU A 57 -3.02 -3.32 -6.06
N GLY A 58 -3.73 -3.48 -4.95
CA GLY A 58 -4.37 -2.38 -4.23
C GLY A 58 -3.37 -1.31 -3.80
N ALA A 59 -2.18 -1.69 -3.35
CA ALA A 59 -1.14 -0.72 -3.02
C ALA A 59 -0.74 0.16 -4.21
N VAL A 60 -0.50 -0.45 -5.36
CA VAL A 60 -0.14 0.29 -6.59
C VAL A 60 -1.28 1.21 -7.03
N LEU A 61 -2.52 0.72 -7.06
CA LEU A 61 -3.69 1.52 -7.44
C LEU A 61 -3.98 2.67 -6.46
N GLY A 62 -3.55 2.55 -5.21
CA GLY A 62 -3.61 3.63 -4.24
C GLY A 62 -2.70 4.80 -4.61
N TYR A 63 -1.54 4.55 -5.20
CA TYR A 63 -0.65 5.62 -5.65
C TYR A 63 -1.06 6.25 -6.99
N LEU A 64 -1.92 5.57 -7.77
CA LEU A 64 -2.48 6.04 -9.05
C LEU A 64 -3.82 6.80 -8.85
#